data_AF-A0AAV0DSB9-F1
#
_entry.id   AF-A0AAV0DSB9-F1
#
_cell.length_a   1.000
_cell.length_b   1.000
_cell.length_c   1.000
_cell.angle_alpha   90.00
_cell.angle_beta   90.00
_cell.angle_gamma   90.00
#
_symmetry.space_group_name_H-M   'P 1'
#
loop_
_entity.id
_entity.type
_entity.pdbx_description
1 polymer ?
#
loop_
_entity_poly.entity_id
_entity_poly.type
_entity_poly.pdbx_seq_one_letter_code
_entity_poly.pdbx_strand_id
1 'polypeptide(L)'
;MAAILNRTLVVPPILDHHAVALGSCPKFRVLSPPDLRFAVWNHSVELLRNCRYVSMADIVDISVTVSGSAVSVVDFRDFVHEWCGVKPDHLCYRDQKAQPSLLQRLNECGSFLSGQYGNLDSCLYAVDEDCRTAVWIYQKDSEEGSLDSFQPDEKLKKKKEIAFVRRRRDVYKTLGPGSFPGSSKILAFGSLFTSLYKGSESHIDIHEAPNDKRIDSFIMKIKYLPFVPEILHAGKTFVDNRIKAPFLCAQLRLLDGQFKNHWRATFQELKHRLEYLKQTGPNSVHVFLMTDLPMSNWTGSYLGDISKDSRIKLFVLVKNDNLVTETAGSILNANHGMKFRSFSKRFIKVQENLKSQTLPDVLLYIEETICSCASLGFVGTTGSTIAEGIELMRKFDICKR
;
A
#
# COMPACT_ATOMS: atom_id res chain seq x y z
N MET A 1 2.05 -9.51 11.89
CA MET A 1 3.13 -10.52 12.07
C MET A 1 4.39 -9.97 12.73
N ALA A 2 4.91 -8.80 12.34
CA ALA A 2 6.14 -8.23 12.92
C ALA A 2 6.11 -8.15 14.46
N ALA A 3 5.01 -7.62 15.01
CA ALA A 3 4.80 -7.52 16.46
C ALA A 3 4.71 -8.88 17.19
N ILE A 4 4.26 -9.94 16.51
CA ILE A 4 4.18 -11.30 17.08
C ILE A 4 5.58 -11.91 17.16
N LEU A 5 6.38 -11.73 16.12
CA LEU A 5 7.73 -12.32 15.98
C LEU A 5 8.84 -11.46 16.61
N ASN A 6 8.49 -10.25 17.05
CA ASN A 6 9.40 -9.22 17.55
C ASN A 6 10.61 -9.00 16.62
N ARG A 7 10.33 -8.87 15.31
CA ARG A 7 11.36 -8.83 14.27
C ARG A 7 10.97 -7.96 13.09
N THR A 8 12.00 -7.53 12.37
CA THR A 8 11.86 -6.84 11.09
C THR A 8 11.40 -7.85 10.04
N LEU A 9 10.23 -7.61 9.46
CA LEU A 9 9.76 -8.35 8.29
C LEU A 9 10.02 -7.50 7.07
N VAL A 10 10.75 -8.05 6.10
CA VAL A 10 10.84 -7.45 4.78
C VAL A 10 9.77 -8.12 3.94
N VAL A 11 8.70 -7.38 3.73
CA VAL A 11 7.65 -7.76 2.80
C VAL A 11 7.95 -7.01 1.52
N PRO A 12 8.16 -7.70 0.40
CA PRO A 12 8.25 -7.03 -0.88
C PRO A 12 6.94 -6.22 -1.09
N PRO A 13 6.96 -4.93 -1.47
CA PRO A 13 5.73 -4.17 -1.67
C PRO A 13 4.84 -4.76 -2.75
N ILE A 14 3.59 -5.01 -2.38
CA ILE A 14 2.54 -5.69 -3.13
C ILE A 14 2.61 -5.38 -4.64
N LEU A 15 2.97 -6.39 -5.45
CA LEU A 15 2.73 -6.37 -6.89
C LEU A 15 1.24 -6.51 -7.17
N ASP A 16 0.74 -5.59 -7.99
CA ASP A 16 -0.58 -5.47 -8.64
C ASP A 16 -1.81 -6.00 -7.88
N HIS A 17 -2.62 -5.05 -7.38
CA HIS A 17 -3.90 -5.25 -6.69
C HIS A 17 -4.85 -6.25 -7.38
N HIS A 18 -4.71 -6.47 -8.69
CA HIS A 18 -5.57 -7.39 -9.45
C HIS A 18 -5.41 -8.88 -9.09
N ALA A 19 -4.25 -9.31 -8.60
CA ALA A 19 -4.05 -10.69 -8.13
C ALA A 19 -4.76 -10.94 -6.78
N VAL A 20 -4.81 -9.91 -5.93
CA VAL A 20 -5.32 -9.93 -4.55
C VAL A 20 -6.85 -9.72 -4.49
N ALA A 21 -7.40 -8.86 -5.35
CA ALA A 21 -8.83 -8.53 -5.40
C ALA A 21 -9.74 -9.73 -5.78
N LEU A 22 -9.17 -10.77 -6.40
CA LEU A 22 -9.91 -12.00 -6.74
C LEU A 22 -9.86 -13.07 -5.64
N GLY A 23 -9.35 -12.75 -4.45
CA GLY A 23 -9.19 -13.69 -3.32
C GLY A 23 -8.25 -14.86 -3.65
N SER A 24 -7.49 -14.73 -4.72
CA SER A 24 -6.73 -15.83 -5.26
C SER A 24 -5.31 -15.72 -4.72
N CYS A 25 -4.82 -16.75 -4.05
CA CYS A 25 -3.46 -17.20 -4.31
C CYS A 25 -3.49 -17.65 -5.78
N PRO A 26 -3.19 -16.79 -6.77
CA PRO A 26 -3.75 -16.95 -8.11
C PRO A 26 -3.24 -18.22 -8.80
N LYS A 27 -4.14 -19.19 -8.98
CA LYS A 27 -4.22 -20.17 -10.08
C LYS A 27 -2.91 -20.33 -10.88
N PHE A 28 -2.09 -21.34 -10.57
CA PHE A 28 -1.03 -21.87 -11.45
C PHE A 28 0.06 -20.89 -11.93
N ARG A 29 0.03 -19.63 -11.48
CA ARG A 29 0.92 -18.55 -11.97
C ARG A 29 1.61 -17.80 -10.84
N VAL A 30 1.43 -18.24 -9.59
CA VAL A 30 2.21 -17.73 -8.46
C VAL A 30 3.65 -18.15 -8.68
N LEU A 31 4.52 -17.16 -8.89
CA LEU A 31 5.96 -17.33 -8.92
C LEU A 31 6.43 -18.06 -7.65
N SER A 32 7.60 -18.69 -7.67
CA SER A 32 8.18 -19.25 -6.45
C SER A 32 8.41 -18.13 -5.41
N PRO A 33 8.44 -18.42 -4.10
CA PRO A 33 8.71 -17.39 -3.10
C PRO A 33 9.97 -16.54 -3.40
N PRO A 34 11.12 -17.11 -3.82
CA PRO A 34 12.27 -16.33 -4.28
C PRO A 34 11.96 -15.41 -5.47
N ASP A 35 11.28 -15.94 -6.49
CA ASP A 35 10.92 -15.18 -7.69
C ASP A 35 9.94 -14.05 -7.37
N LEU A 36 8.99 -14.27 -6.45
CA LEU A 36 8.08 -13.23 -5.96
C LEU A 36 8.86 -12.12 -5.27
N ARG A 37 9.74 -12.46 -4.31
CA ARG A 37 10.57 -11.47 -3.61
C ARG A 37 11.39 -10.66 -4.59
N PHE A 38 11.97 -11.31 -5.60
CA PHE A 38 12.81 -10.66 -6.60
C PHE A 38 12.00 -9.78 -7.57
N ALA A 39 10.87 -10.28 -8.09
CA ALA A 39 10.00 -9.53 -8.98
C ALA A 39 9.48 -8.26 -8.30
N VAL A 40 9.10 -8.38 -7.03
CA VAL A 40 8.63 -7.25 -6.26
C VAL A 40 9.77 -6.27 -5.96
N TRP A 41 10.95 -6.74 -5.55
CA TRP A 41 12.12 -5.86 -5.39
C TRP A 41 12.35 -5.02 -6.65
N ASN A 42 12.34 -5.66 -7.82
CA ASN A 42 12.51 -4.98 -9.10
C ASN A 42 11.42 -3.94 -9.36
N HIS A 43 10.16 -4.28 -9.08
CA HIS A 43 9.05 -3.33 -9.21
C HIS A 43 9.18 -2.14 -8.26
N SER A 44 9.61 -2.38 -7.03
CA SER A 44 9.86 -1.33 -6.04
C SER A 44 10.95 -0.38 -6.53
N VAL A 45 12.05 -0.93 -7.05
CA VAL A 45 13.13 -0.18 -7.66
C VAL A 45 12.61 0.62 -8.86
N GLU A 46 11.76 0.05 -9.72
CA GLU A 46 11.14 0.75 -10.83
C GLU A 46 10.27 1.94 -10.36
N LEU A 47 9.45 1.76 -9.34
CA LEU A 47 8.64 2.83 -8.75
C LEU A 47 9.52 3.97 -8.22
N LEU A 48 10.58 3.64 -7.50
CA LEU A 48 11.57 4.63 -7.02
C LEU A 48 12.23 5.38 -8.18
N ARG A 49 12.61 4.68 -9.25
CA ARG A 49 13.19 5.25 -10.47
C ARG A 49 12.25 6.23 -11.16
N ASN A 50 10.96 5.93 -11.13
CA ASN A 50 9.89 6.79 -11.66
C ASN A 50 9.48 7.92 -10.69
N CYS A 51 10.19 8.04 -9.57
CA CYS A 51 9.98 9.03 -8.52
C CYS A 51 8.60 8.91 -7.88
N ARG A 52 8.07 7.68 -7.79
CA ARG A 52 6.85 7.37 -7.05
C ARG A 52 7.21 7.20 -5.57
N TYR A 53 6.41 7.80 -4.69
CA TYR A 53 6.56 7.57 -3.26
C TYR A 53 6.19 6.12 -2.94
N VAL A 54 7.14 5.38 -2.37
CA VAL A 54 6.96 4.02 -1.88
C VAL A 54 7.39 4.01 -0.42
N SER A 55 6.49 3.59 0.46
CA SER A 55 6.77 3.42 1.87
C SER A 55 6.49 1.96 2.24
N MET A 56 7.32 1.40 3.11
CA MET A 56 7.06 0.09 3.71
C MET A 56 6.39 0.30 5.06
N ALA A 57 5.12 -0.07 5.16
CA ALA A 57 4.34 0.05 6.40
C ALA A 57 4.65 -1.06 7.43
N ASP A 58 5.62 -1.94 7.17
CA ASP A 58 5.79 -3.21 7.91
C ASP A 58 6.98 -3.26 8.88
N ILE A 59 7.72 -2.16 9.09
CA ILE A 59 8.74 -2.11 10.16
C ILE A 59 8.09 -1.54 11.41
N VAL A 60 7.47 -2.40 12.22
CA VAL A 60 6.88 -2.04 13.51
C VAL A 60 7.97 -2.04 14.58
N ASP A 61 8.43 -0.85 15.01
CA ASP A 61 9.19 -0.74 16.25
C ASP A 61 8.21 -0.76 17.44
N ILE A 62 8.32 -1.81 18.27
CA ILE A 62 7.52 -1.98 19.48
C ILE A 62 8.18 -1.35 20.73
N SER A 63 9.32 -0.67 20.58
CA SER A 63 10.12 -0.17 21.71
C SER A 63 9.60 1.10 22.37
N VAL A 64 8.50 1.71 21.88
CA VAL A 64 8.02 2.97 22.44
C VAL A 64 6.51 3.03 22.57
N THR A 65 6.04 2.77 23.79
CA THR A 65 4.69 3.09 24.31
C THR A 65 4.46 4.62 24.43
N VAL A 66 5.15 5.45 23.64
CA VAL A 66 5.27 6.92 23.81
C VAL A 66 5.18 7.72 22.48
N SER A 67 4.73 7.13 21.37
CA SER A 67 4.27 7.91 20.21
C SER A 67 2.97 7.32 19.67
N GLY A 68 2.01 8.19 19.33
CA GLY A 68 0.62 7.83 19.05
C GLY A 68 0.36 6.90 17.84
N SER A 69 1.38 6.33 17.20
CA SER A 69 1.22 5.35 16.13
C SER A 69 1.77 3.98 16.55
N ALA A 70 0.90 2.97 16.55
CA ALA A 70 1.26 1.58 16.86
C ALA A 70 2.11 0.91 15.76
N VAL A 71 2.38 1.63 14.67
CA VAL A 71 3.11 1.22 13.48
C VAL A 71 4.05 2.36 13.11
N SER A 72 5.31 2.02 12.82
CA SER A 72 6.26 2.91 12.16
C SER A 72 6.35 2.54 10.69
N VAL A 73 6.36 3.56 9.84
CA VAL A 73 6.53 3.42 8.39
C VAL A 73 7.95 3.86 8.06
N VAL A 74 8.65 3.07 7.25
CA VAL A 74 9.99 3.43 6.75
C VAL A 74 9.87 3.81 5.29
N ASP A 75 10.39 4.98 4.95
CA ASP A 75 10.57 5.37 3.55
C ASP A 75 11.43 4.31 2.85
N PHE A 76 10.95 3.77 1.73
CA PHE A 76 11.64 2.68 1.08
C PHE A 76 13.02 3.09 0.56
N ARG A 77 13.26 4.39 0.32
CA ARG A 77 14.57 4.92 -0.07
C ARG A 77 15.58 4.81 1.06
N ASP A 78 15.15 5.01 2.30
CA ASP A 78 15.99 4.85 3.48
C ASP A 78 16.36 3.37 3.65
N PHE A 79 15.38 2.47 3.46
CA PHE A 79 15.66 1.03 3.47
C PHE A 79 16.66 0.63 2.39
N VAL A 80 16.47 1.06 1.14
CA VAL A 80 17.41 0.79 0.04
C VAL A 80 18.78 1.40 0.33
N HIS A 81 18.84 2.56 0.97
CA HIS A 81 20.10 3.16 1.38
C HIS A 81 20.87 2.29 2.36
N GLU A 82 20.20 1.84 3.42
CA GLU A 82 20.82 0.99 4.46
C GLU A 82 21.15 -0.41 3.93
N TRP A 83 20.26 -1.00 3.13
CA TRP A 83 20.43 -2.36 2.62
C TRP A 83 21.45 -2.44 1.48
N CYS A 84 21.51 -1.42 0.61
CA CYS A 84 22.36 -1.44 -0.58
C CYS A 84 23.54 -0.46 -0.57
N GLY A 85 23.65 0.42 0.41
CA GLY A 85 24.62 1.51 0.39
C GLY A 85 24.44 2.45 -0.81
N VAL A 86 23.19 2.64 -1.26
CA VAL A 86 22.84 3.53 -2.38
C VAL A 86 22.31 4.85 -1.83
N LYS A 87 22.80 6.00 -2.30
CA LYS A 87 22.28 7.30 -1.82
C LYS A 87 20.82 7.51 -2.25
N PRO A 88 19.91 7.97 -1.36
CA PRO A 88 18.50 8.20 -1.70
C PRO A 88 18.30 9.11 -2.92
N ASP A 89 19.12 10.17 -3.06
CA ASP A 89 19.08 11.11 -4.17
C ASP A 89 19.38 10.48 -5.54
N HIS A 90 20.02 9.31 -5.56
CA HIS A 90 20.38 8.61 -6.79
C HIS A 90 19.30 7.61 -7.26
N LEU A 91 18.23 7.43 -6.49
CA LEU A 91 17.17 6.46 -6.80
C LEU A 91 16.11 6.99 -7.75
N CYS A 92 16.00 8.31 -7.90
CA CYS A 92 14.97 8.99 -8.71
C CYS A 92 15.64 9.79 -9.83
N TYR A 93 15.50 9.33 -11.08
CA TYR A 93 16.20 9.88 -12.25
C TYR A 93 15.35 9.83 -13.52
N ARG A 94 14.06 10.16 -13.39
CA ARG A 94 13.06 10.20 -14.47
C ARG A 94 13.70 10.60 -15.82
N ASP A 95 13.56 9.73 -16.82
CA ASP A 95 14.06 9.88 -18.20
C ASP A 95 15.59 9.82 -18.43
N GLN A 96 16.41 9.59 -17.40
CA GLN A 96 17.85 9.32 -17.55
C GLN A 96 18.13 7.80 -17.51
N LYS A 97 19.07 7.32 -18.34
CA LYS A 97 19.55 5.95 -18.23
C LYS A 97 20.24 5.78 -16.88
N ALA A 98 19.76 4.82 -16.11
CA ALA A 98 20.40 4.43 -14.86
C ALA A 98 21.88 4.11 -15.11
N GLN A 99 22.75 4.53 -14.19
CA GLN A 99 24.14 4.08 -14.21
C GLN A 99 24.16 2.55 -14.11
N PRO A 100 24.81 1.81 -15.05
CA PRO A 100 24.82 0.35 -15.03
C PRO A 100 25.33 -0.23 -13.70
N SER A 101 26.30 0.42 -13.08
CA SER A 101 26.84 0.06 -11.76
C SER A 101 25.83 0.20 -10.62
N LEU A 102 24.93 1.17 -10.69
CA LEU A 102 23.85 1.34 -9.73
C LEU A 102 22.82 0.22 -9.87
N LEU A 103 22.39 -0.08 -11.11
CA LEU A 103 21.45 -1.17 -11.36
C LEU A 103 22.02 -2.52 -10.94
N GLN A 104 23.30 -2.77 -11.23
CA GLN A 104 23.97 -3.98 -10.79
C GLN A 104 23.92 -4.13 -9.27
N ARG A 105 24.28 -3.07 -8.52
CA ARG A 105 24.25 -3.09 -7.05
C ARG A 105 22.84 -3.34 -6.51
N LEU A 106 21.83 -2.69 -7.09
CA LEU A 106 20.43 -2.91 -6.70
C LEU A 106 19.99 -4.35 -7.00
N ASN A 107 20.40 -4.92 -8.13
CA ASN A 107 20.09 -6.32 -8.45
C ASN A 107 20.77 -7.29 -7.47
N GLU A 108 22.05 -7.10 -7.16
CA GLU A 108 22.80 -7.91 -6.19
C GLU A 108 22.12 -7.89 -4.82
N CYS A 109 21.74 -6.71 -4.32
CA CYS A 109 20.94 -6.58 -3.10
C CYS A 109 19.61 -7.34 -3.12
N GLY A 110 18.89 -7.24 -4.25
CA GLY A 110 17.61 -7.88 -4.45
C GLY A 110 17.74 -9.40 -4.40
N SER A 111 18.81 -9.94 -4.98
CA SER A 111 19.14 -11.36 -4.94
C SER A 111 19.45 -11.86 -3.52
N PHE A 112 20.05 -11.01 -2.66
CA PHE A 112 20.18 -11.34 -1.24
C PHE A 112 18.83 -11.39 -0.54
N LEU A 113 17.97 -10.37 -0.72
CA LEU A 113 16.62 -10.35 -0.11
C LEU A 113 15.72 -11.49 -0.59
N SER A 114 15.87 -11.91 -1.84
CA SER A 114 15.09 -13.02 -2.39
C SER A 114 15.49 -14.38 -1.85
N GLY A 115 16.65 -14.49 -1.17
CA GLY A 115 17.21 -15.77 -0.75
C GLY A 115 17.77 -16.59 -1.90
N GLN A 116 18.08 -15.97 -3.05
CA GLN A 116 18.64 -16.66 -4.22
C GLN A 116 19.97 -17.37 -3.89
N TYR A 117 20.74 -16.81 -2.97
CA TYR A 117 22.01 -17.37 -2.48
C TYR A 117 21.86 -18.12 -1.14
N GLY A 118 20.64 -18.45 -0.74
CA GLY A 118 20.33 -19.05 0.55
C GLY A 118 20.16 -18.03 1.68
N ASN A 119 19.98 -18.54 2.89
CA ASN A 119 19.85 -17.73 4.10
C ASN A 119 21.22 -17.20 4.55
N LEU A 120 21.26 -15.97 5.06
CA LEU A 120 22.48 -15.38 5.60
C LEU A 120 22.50 -15.61 7.11
N ASP A 121 23.54 -16.29 7.59
CA ASP A 121 23.70 -16.70 8.99
C ASP A 121 23.30 -15.61 9.98
N SER A 122 22.25 -15.88 10.78
CA SER A 122 21.67 -14.99 11.80
C SER A 122 21.17 -13.61 11.32
N CYS A 123 21.33 -13.28 10.04
CA CYS A 123 20.97 -11.98 9.49
C CYS A 123 19.61 -12.04 8.78
N LEU A 124 19.47 -12.93 7.81
CA LEU A 124 18.31 -13.00 6.92
C LEU A 124 17.84 -14.44 6.78
N TYR A 125 16.55 -14.64 7.01
CA TYR A 125 15.86 -15.86 6.65
C TYR A 125 14.78 -15.57 5.60
N ALA A 126 14.96 -16.13 4.40
CA ALA A 126 13.98 -16.07 3.35
C ALA A 126 12.93 -17.17 3.58
N VAL A 127 11.67 -16.77 3.81
CA VAL A 127 10.57 -17.67 4.13
C VAL A 127 10.08 -18.33 2.84
N ASP A 128 10.16 -19.65 2.76
CA ASP A 128 9.76 -20.40 1.56
C ASP A 128 8.29 -20.83 1.58
N GLU A 129 7.62 -20.72 2.72
CA GLU A 129 6.17 -20.85 2.77
C GLU A 129 5.48 -19.70 2.03
N ASP A 130 4.47 -20.05 1.25
CA ASP A 130 3.64 -19.12 0.50
C ASP A 130 2.15 -19.45 0.68
N CYS A 131 1.30 -18.67 0.03
CA CYS A 131 -0.14 -18.84 0.09
C CYS A 131 -0.64 -20.22 -0.42
N ARG A 132 0.16 -20.98 -1.18
CA ARG A 132 -0.20 -22.31 -1.71
C ARG A 132 0.00 -23.40 -0.67
N THR A 133 0.97 -23.23 0.20
CA THR A 133 1.46 -24.26 1.13
C THR A 133 1.09 -23.96 2.58
N ALA A 134 0.89 -22.68 2.93
CA ALA A 134 0.64 -22.26 4.30
C ALA A 134 -0.46 -21.20 4.43
N VAL A 135 -1.21 -21.31 5.54
CA VAL A 135 -2.02 -20.24 6.12
C VAL A 135 -1.46 -19.97 7.52
N TRP A 136 -0.97 -18.75 7.74
CA TRP A 136 -0.42 -18.34 9.02
C TRP A 136 -1.54 -18.06 10.01
N ILE A 137 -1.52 -18.77 11.14
CA ILE A 137 -2.39 -18.58 12.30
C ILE A 137 -1.54 -18.13 13.50
N TYR A 138 -2.20 -17.69 14.57
CA TYR A 138 -1.53 -17.33 15.81
C TYR A 138 -2.36 -17.78 17.01
N GLN A 139 -1.75 -18.54 17.93
CA GLN A 139 -2.36 -19.03 19.17
C GLN A 139 -3.65 -19.85 18.95
N LYS A 140 -3.75 -20.54 17.81
CA LYS A 140 -4.81 -21.50 17.49
C LYS A 140 -4.26 -22.92 17.50
N ASP A 141 -3.80 -23.38 18.66
CA ASP A 141 -3.03 -24.62 18.81
C ASP A 141 -3.73 -25.87 18.25
N SER A 142 -5.06 -25.93 18.33
CA SER A 142 -5.88 -27.02 17.77
C SER A 142 -5.84 -27.10 16.25
N GLU A 143 -5.42 -26.05 15.56
CA GLU A 143 -5.36 -25.96 14.11
C GLU A 143 -3.94 -26.13 13.57
N GLU A 144 -2.93 -26.28 14.43
CA GLU A 144 -1.53 -26.42 14.00
C GLU A 144 -1.32 -27.66 13.13
N GLY A 145 -0.79 -27.45 11.92
CA GLY A 145 -0.52 -28.50 10.95
C GLY A 145 -1.77 -29.08 10.27
N SER A 146 -2.98 -28.61 10.62
CA SER A 146 -4.23 -29.07 10.02
C SER A 146 -4.31 -28.67 8.54
N LEU A 147 -5.09 -29.43 7.77
CA LEU A 147 -5.40 -29.03 6.40
C LEU A 147 -6.26 -27.78 6.43
N ASP A 148 -5.94 -26.82 5.58
CA ASP A 148 -6.81 -25.68 5.34
C ASP A 148 -8.07 -26.12 4.58
N SER A 149 -9.23 -25.49 4.81
CA SER A 149 -10.47 -25.84 4.12
C SER A 149 -10.38 -25.65 2.61
N PHE A 150 -9.51 -24.75 2.16
CA PHE A 150 -9.24 -24.49 0.76
C PHE A 150 -8.14 -25.43 0.23
N GLN A 151 -8.51 -26.70 0.04
CA GLN A 151 -7.71 -27.65 -0.73
C GLN A 151 -8.14 -27.69 -2.20
N PRO A 152 -7.20 -27.88 -3.14
CA PRO A 152 -7.56 -28.23 -4.51
C PRO A 152 -8.24 -29.61 -4.53
N ASP A 153 -9.34 -29.73 -5.27
CA ASP A 153 -9.99 -31.03 -5.47
C ASP A 153 -9.14 -31.97 -6.34
N GLU A 154 -9.40 -33.28 -6.28
CA GLU A 154 -8.61 -34.29 -7.01
C GLU A 154 -8.65 -34.11 -8.54
N LYS A 155 -9.76 -33.57 -9.07
CA LYS A 155 -9.89 -33.30 -10.51
C LYS A 155 -8.97 -32.14 -10.91
N LEU A 156 -8.87 -31.11 -10.08
CA LEU A 156 -8.01 -29.95 -10.27
C LEU A 156 -6.54 -30.32 -10.08
N LYS A 157 -6.22 -31.13 -9.06
CA LYS A 157 -4.87 -31.65 -8.84
C LYS A 157 -4.36 -32.40 -10.06
N LYS A 158 -5.16 -33.31 -10.62
CA LYS A 158 -4.82 -34.06 -11.85
C LYS A 158 -4.73 -33.18 -13.09
N LYS A 159 -5.71 -32.28 -13.29
CA LYS A 159 -5.75 -31.41 -14.48
C LYS A 159 -4.55 -30.45 -14.57
N LYS A 160 -3.96 -30.11 -13.41
CA LYS A 160 -2.99 -29.02 -13.30
C LYS A 160 -1.69 -29.42 -12.60
N GLU A 161 -1.51 -30.71 -12.38
CA GLU A 161 -0.30 -31.28 -11.76
C GLU A 161 0.06 -30.61 -10.43
N ILE A 162 -0.96 -30.35 -9.60
CA ILE A 162 -0.74 -29.73 -8.29
C ILE A 162 -0.16 -30.76 -7.33
N ALA A 163 1.08 -30.54 -6.91
CA ALA A 163 1.75 -31.37 -5.90
C ALA A 163 1.69 -30.79 -4.47
N PHE A 164 1.32 -29.52 -4.30
CA PHE A 164 1.37 -28.86 -3.00
C PHE A 164 0.12 -29.15 -2.14
N VAL A 165 0.30 -29.12 -0.82
CA VAL A 165 -0.74 -29.25 0.21
C VAL A 165 -0.73 -28.02 1.08
N ARG A 166 -1.90 -27.45 1.33
CA ARG A 166 -2.05 -26.22 2.12
C ARG A 166 -2.33 -26.55 3.58
N ARG A 167 -1.50 -26.07 4.51
CA ARG A 167 -1.66 -26.33 5.96
C ARG A 167 -1.74 -25.04 6.76
N ARG A 168 -2.45 -25.10 7.88
CA ARG A 168 -2.47 -24.03 8.87
C ARG A 168 -1.22 -24.16 9.74
N ARG A 169 -0.52 -23.05 9.97
CA ARG A 169 0.75 -23.02 10.71
C ARG A 169 0.80 -21.83 11.65
N ASP A 170 1.16 -22.08 12.89
CA ASP A 170 1.35 -21.08 13.92
C ASP A 170 2.64 -20.34 13.63
N VAL A 171 2.48 -19.04 13.40
CA VAL A 171 3.58 -18.16 13.02
C VAL A 171 4.64 -18.09 14.11
N TYR A 172 4.23 -18.10 15.39
CA TYR A 172 5.16 -17.98 16.52
C TYR A 172 5.93 -19.28 16.74
N LYS A 173 5.28 -20.44 16.63
CA LYS A 173 5.97 -21.74 16.72
C LYS A 173 6.93 -21.97 15.54
N THR A 174 6.51 -21.61 14.34
CA THR A 174 7.27 -21.89 13.11
C THR A 174 8.44 -20.92 12.94
N LEU A 175 8.20 -19.64 13.16
CA LEU A 175 9.16 -18.59 12.84
C LEU A 175 9.72 -17.92 14.09
N GLY A 176 9.10 -18.03 15.26
CA GLY A 176 9.43 -17.30 16.50
C GLY A 176 10.68 -17.78 17.26
N PRO A 177 10.99 -17.20 18.43
CA PRO A 177 12.13 -17.59 19.24
C PRO A 177 12.12 -19.10 19.57
N GLY A 178 13.27 -19.77 19.42
CA GLY A 178 13.40 -21.22 19.62
C GLY A 178 13.16 -22.08 18.38
N SER A 179 12.69 -21.50 17.28
CA SER A 179 12.65 -22.15 15.96
C SER A 179 13.98 -21.97 15.20
N PHE A 180 14.18 -22.72 14.11
CA PHE A 180 15.36 -22.57 13.24
C PHE A 180 15.48 -21.13 12.66
N PRO A 181 14.40 -20.50 12.15
CA PRO A 181 14.44 -19.10 11.74
C PRO A 181 14.56 -18.12 12.90
N GLY A 182 14.34 -18.57 14.14
CA GLY A 182 14.21 -17.74 15.35
C GLY A 182 15.41 -16.84 15.66
N SER A 183 16.60 -17.19 15.18
CA SER A 183 17.84 -16.43 15.37
C SER A 183 18.08 -15.34 14.32
N SER A 184 17.37 -15.36 13.19
CA SER A 184 17.55 -14.39 12.11
C SER A 184 16.90 -13.04 12.44
N LYS A 185 17.65 -11.95 12.24
CA LYS A 185 17.17 -10.57 12.48
C LYS A 185 16.08 -10.14 11.51
N ILE A 186 16.17 -10.58 10.26
CA ILE A 186 15.24 -10.23 9.18
C ILE A 186 14.57 -11.50 8.66
N LEU A 187 13.25 -11.43 8.51
CA LEU A 187 12.47 -12.43 7.78
C LEU A 187 11.98 -11.83 6.47
N ALA A 188 12.34 -12.43 5.33
CA ALA A 188 11.88 -11.99 4.02
C ALA A 188 10.77 -12.91 3.50
N PHE A 189 9.55 -12.38 3.39
CA PHE A 189 8.39 -13.15 2.94
C PHE A 189 8.21 -13.03 1.43
N GLY A 190 7.76 -14.09 0.76
CA GLY A 190 7.32 -13.99 -0.64
C GLY A 190 5.98 -13.27 -0.80
N SER A 191 5.15 -13.31 0.24
CA SER A 191 3.82 -12.70 0.25
C SER A 191 3.33 -12.57 1.68
N LEU A 192 2.60 -11.50 2.02
CA LEU A 192 1.84 -11.35 3.26
C LEU A 192 0.51 -10.66 2.93
N PHE A 193 -0.53 -11.44 2.70
CA PHE A 193 -1.85 -10.88 2.37
C PHE A 193 -2.95 -11.68 3.06
N THR A 194 -4.01 -10.96 3.42
CA THR A 194 -5.26 -11.50 3.95
C THR A 194 -6.38 -11.10 2.99
N SER A 195 -7.12 -12.11 2.53
CA SER A 195 -8.36 -11.95 1.81
C SER A 195 -9.16 -13.24 1.89
N LEU A 196 -10.45 -13.10 2.15
CA LEU A 196 -11.37 -14.22 2.15
C LEU A 196 -11.68 -14.66 0.72
N TYR A 197 -11.57 -15.96 0.46
CA TYR A 197 -11.98 -16.58 -0.78
C TYR A 197 -12.62 -17.93 -0.52
N LYS A 198 -13.88 -18.08 -0.95
CA LYS A 198 -14.67 -19.31 -0.75
C LYS A 198 -14.63 -19.83 0.70
N GLY A 199 -14.66 -18.93 1.68
CA GLY A 199 -14.67 -19.28 3.10
C GLY A 199 -13.31 -19.66 3.71
N SER A 200 -12.19 -19.37 3.02
CA SER A 200 -10.83 -19.49 3.57
C SER A 200 -10.03 -18.22 3.38
N GLU A 201 -9.03 -17.99 4.23
CA GLU A 201 -8.05 -16.91 4.13
C GLU A 201 -6.98 -17.19 3.08
N SER A 202 -6.38 -16.14 2.54
CA SER A 202 -5.42 -16.23 1.43
C SER A 202 -3.98 -16.55 1.85
N HIS A 203 -3.50 -16.06 3.00
CA HIS A 203 -2.19 -16.46 3.54
C HIS A 203 -2.05 -16.16 5.04
N ILE A 204 -2.75 -15.15 5.56
CA ILE A 204 -2.74 -14.78 6.98
C ILE A 204 -4.17 -14.86 7.52
N ASP A 205 -4.38 -15.66 8.56
CA ASP A 205 -5.62 -15.81 9.32
C ASP A 205 -5.36 -15.46 10.80
N ILE A 206 -5.06 -14.18 11.02
CA ILE A 206 -4.75 -13.62 12.34
C ILE A 206 -5.61 -12.37 12.53
N HIS A 207 -6.84 -12.58 13.00
CA HIS A 207 -7.85 -11.53 13.18
C HIS A 207 -8.09 -11.16 14.64
N GLU A 208 -7.60 -11.98 15.56
CA GLU A 208 -7.72 -11.82 17.01
C GLU A 208 -6.56 -12.52 17.71
N ALA A 209 -6.28 -12.12 18.95
CA ALA A 209 -5.29 -12.78 19.80
C ALA A 209 -5.78 -12.81 21.26
N PRO A 210 -6.78 -13.64 21.59
CA PRO A 210 -7.45 -13.60 22.90
C PRO A 210 -6.48 -13.83 24.08
N ASN A 211 -5.40 -14.60 23.85
CA ASN A 211 -4.39 -14.93 24.84
C ASN A 211 -3.18 -13.96 24.83
N ASP A 212 -3.10 -13.02 23.89
CA ASP A 212 -2.11 -11.92 23.86
C ASP A 212 -2.83 -10.58 23.66
N LYS A 213 -3.27 -9.98 24.78
CA LYS A 213 -3.97 -8.67 24.80
C LYS A 213 -3.18 -7.55 24.13
N ARG A 214 -1.85 -7.63 24.12
CA ARG A 214 -1.00 -6.65 23.44
C ARG A 214 -1.19 -6.79 21.93
N ILE A 215 -1.09 -8.01 21.38
CA ILE A 215 -1.34 -8.25 19.96
C ILE A 215 -2.79 -7.97 19.57
N ASP A 216 -3.76 -8.31 20.42
CA ASP A 216 -5.16 -8.01 20.16
C ASP A 216 -5.41 -6.49 20.05
N SER A 217 -4.84 -5.72 20.98
CA SER A 217 -4.85 -4.26 20.89
C SER A 217 -4.15 -3.74 19.63
N PHE A 218 -3.05 -4.36 19.21
CA PHE A 218 -2.37 -4.00 17.96
C PHE A 218 -3.25 -4.27 16.74
N ILE A 219 -3.87 -5.45 16.64
CA ILE A 219 -4.79 -5.81 15.54
C ILE A 219 -5.88 -4.75 15.42
N MET A 220 -6.46 -4.33 16.54
CA MET A 220 -7.48 -3.27 16.55
C MET A 220 -6.95 -1.91 16.05
N LYS A 221 -5.71 -1.54 16.40
CA LYS A 221 -5.09 -0.28 15.96
C LYS A 221 -4.68 -0.29 14.49
N ILE A 222 -4.31 -1.44 13.93
CA ILE A 222 -3.88 -1.56 12.52
C ILE A 222 -5.03 -1.82 11.54
N LYS A 223 -6.28 -1.94 12.02
CA LYS A 223 -7.47 -2.01 11.14
C LYS A 223 -7.54 -0.85 10.14
N TYR A 224 -6.94 0.28 10.50
CA TYR A 224 -6.74 1.40 9.62
C TYR A 224 -5.38 2.04 9.89
N LEU A 225 -4.57 2.18 8.84
CA LEU A 225 -3.29 2.88 8.88
C LEU A 225 -3.44 4.18 8.09
N PRO A 226 -3.47 5.35 8.75
CA PRO A 226 -3.54 6.61 8.05
C PRO A 226 -2.29 6.86 7.21
N PHE A 227 -2.45 7.66 6.14
CA PHE A 227 -1.30 8.26 5.47
C PHE A 227 -0.48 9.13 6.43
N VAL A 228 0.77 9.43 6.04
CA VAL A 228 1.64 10.31 6.81
C VAL A 228 0.99 11.70 7.02
N PRO A 229 1.28 12.38 8.14
CA PRO A 229 0.61 13.63 8.49
C PRO A 229 0.68 14.71 7.41
N GLU A 230 1.76 14.78 6.64
CA GLU A 230 1.92 15.74 5.54
C GLU A 230 0.84 15.57 4.47
N ILE A 231 0.53 14.32 4.09
CA ILE A 231 -0.51 13.99 3.10
C ILE A 231 -1.89 14.31 3.67
N LEU A 232 -2.14 13.88 4.91
CA LEU A 232 -3.43 14.13 5.57
C LEU A 232 -3.70 15.63 5.72
N HIS A 233 -2.69 16.38 6.15
CA HIS A 233 -2.78 17.82 6.29
C HIS A 233 -3.03 18.49 4.94
N ALA A 234 -2.33 18.09 3.88
CA ALA A 234 -2.52 18.64 2.54
C ALA A 234 -3.97 18.46 2.05
N GLY A 235 -4.52 17.24 2.17
CA GLY A 235 -5.90 16.97 1.76
C GLY A 235 -6.93 17.78 2.55
N LYS A 236 -6.78 17.86 3.88
CA LYS A 236 -7.64 18.69 4.75
C LYS A 236 -7.54 20.18 4.40
N THR A 237 -6.32 20.67 4.18
CA THR A 237 -6.05 22.05 3.77
C THR A 237 -6.69 22.37 2.42
N PHE A 238 -6.69 21.43 1.45
CA PHE A 238 -7.40 21.62 0.19
C PHE A 238 -8.90 21.79 0.41
N VAL A 239 -9.52 20.93 1.23
CA VAL A 239 -10.95 21.01 1.54
C VAL A 239 -11.28 22.35 2.21
N ASP A 240 -10.53 22.72 3.24
CA ASP A 240 -10.78 23.93 4.04
C ASP A 240 -10.49 25.22 3.27
N ASN A 241 -9.51 25.24 2.37
CA ASN A 241 -9.07 26.47 1.71
C ASN A 241 -9.55 26.62 0.26
N ARG A 242 -9.76 25.51 -0.48
CA ARG A 242 -10.17 25.53 -1.89
C ARG A 242 -11.65 25.23 -2.06
N ILE A 243 -12.14 24.13 -1.47
CA ILE A 243 -13.54 23.71 -1.64
C ILE A 243 -14.48 24.59 -0.82
N LYS A 244 -14.21 24.75 0.49
CA LYS A 244 -14.94 25.64 1.41
C LYS A 244 -16.46 25.41 1.49
N ALA A 245 -16.93 24.21 1.17
CA ALA A 245 -18.36 23.87 1.16
C ALA A 245 -18.57 22.36 1.28
N PRO A 246 -19.77 21.90 1.66
CA PRO A 246 -20.15 20.50 1.50
C PRO A 246 -20.01 20.08 0.04
N PHE A 247 -19.36 18.93 -0.19
CA PHE A 247 -19.08 18.46 -1.55
C PHE A 247 -19.24 16.95 -1.66
N LEU A 248 -19.52 16.51 -2.89
CA LEU A 248 -19.49 15.11 -3.33
C LEU A 248 -18.08 14.81 -3.86
N CYS A 249 -17.50 13.66 -3.54
CA CYS A 249 -16.35 13.15 -4.31
C CYS A 249 -16.79 12.06 -5.28
N ALA A 250 -16.23 12.09 -6.49
CA ALA A 250 -16.29 11.00 -7.45
C ALA A 250 -14.88 10.49 -7.79
N GLN A 251 -14.64 9.19 -7.60
CA GLN A 251 -13.43 8.49 -8.02
C GLN A 251 -13.72 7.59 -9.22
N LEU A 252 -13.09 7.87 -10.36
CA LEU A 252 -13.39 7.25 -11.65
C LEU A 252 -12.12 6.67 -12.28
N ARG A 253 -12.04 5.33 -12.40
CA ARG A 253 -10.98 4.64 -13.16
C ARG A 253 -11.43 4.41 -14.60
N LEU A 254 -10.90 5.20 -15.52
CA LEU A 254 -11.36 5.28 -16.91
C LEU A 254 -10.28 4.91 -17.95
N LEU A 255 -9.00 4.87 -17.58
CA LEU A 255 -7.95 4.42 -18.51
C LEU A 255 -7.64 2.92 -18.41
N ASP A 256 -7.97 2.30 -17.29
CA ASP A 256 -7.74 0.88 -17.09
C ASP A 256 -8.85 0.04 -17.74
N GLY A 257 -8.46 -0.77 -18.72
CA GLY A 257 -9.35 -1.64 -19.47
C GLY A 257 -10.12 -2.66 -18.62
N GLN A 258 -9.61 -2.98 -17.42
CA GLN A 258 -10.27 -3.88 -16.47
C GLN A 258 -11.58 -3.29 -15.94
N PHE A 259 -11.69 -1.97 -15.85
CA PHE A 259 -12.85 -1.29 -15.29
C PHE A 259 -13.91 -0.90 -16.33
N LYS A 260 -13.67 -1.16 -17.62
CA LYS A 260 -14.60 -0.84 -18.72
C LYS A 260 -16.03 -1.32 -18.47
N ASN A 261 -16.18 -2.51 -17.90
CA ASN A 261 -17.48 -3.09 -17.60
C ASN A 261 -18.19 -2.43 -16.40
N HIS A 262 -17.45 -1.72 -15.54
CA HIS A 262 -17.96 -1.04 -14.35
C HIS A 262 -18.30 0.44 -14.60
N TRP A 263 -17.86 1.02 -15.72
CA TRP A 263 -18.09 2.44 -16.04
C TRP A 263 -19.56 2.79 -16.07
N ARG A 264 -20.40 1.97 -16.71
CA ARG A 264 -21.84 2.26 -16.85
C ARG A 264 -22.51 2.40 -15.49
N ALA A 265 -22.28 1.44 -14.59
CA ALA A 265 -22.84 1.47 -13.24
C ALA A 265 -22.31 2.66 -12.44
N THR A 266 -21.00 2.90 -12.49
CA THR A 266 -20.35 4.02 -11.78
C THR A 266 -20.89 5.38 -12.24
N PHE A 267 -21.04 5.58 -13.56
CA PHE A 267 -21.61 6.81 -14.11
C PHE A 267 -23.11 6.95 -13.83
N GLN A 268 -23.87 5.85 -13.86
CA GLN A 268 -25.29 5.89 -13.50
C GLN A 268 -25.48 6.31 -12.04
N GLU A 269 -24.69 5.77 -11.12
CA GLU A 269 -24.72 6.16 -9.70
C GLU A 269 -24.34 7.63 -9.52
N LEU A 270 -23.24 8.07 -10.14
CA LEU A 270 -22.83 9.47 -10.11
C LEU A 270 -23.93 10.39 -10.63
N LYS A 271 -24.54 10.04 -11.77
CA LYS A 271 -25.62 10.81 -12.38
C LYS A 271 -26.83 10.90 -11.46
N HIS A 272 -27.28 9.77 -10.92
CA HIS A 272 -28.41 9.73 -10.01
C HIS A 272 -28.16 10.62 -8.78
N ARG A 273 -26.98 10.52 -8.19
CA ARG A 273 -26.62 11.27 -6.99
C ARG A 273 -26.49 12.77 -7.24
N LEU A 274 -25.93 13.16 -8.38
CA LEU A 274 -25.88 14.55 -8.79
C LEU A 274 -27.28 15.12 -9.04
N GLU A 275 -28.16 14.40 -9.74
CA GLU A 275 -29.53 14.86 -9.99
C GLU A 275 -30.34 14.98 -8.69
N TYR A 276 -30.18 14.05 -7.75
CA TYR A 276 -30.75 14.16 -6.41
C TYR A 276 -30.26 15.42 -5.68
N LEU A 277 -28.94 15.61 -5.57
CA LEU A 277 -28.35 16.78 -4.88
C LEU A 277 -28.73 18.11 -5.53
N LYS A 278 -28.89 18.12 -6.85
CA LYS A 278 -29.38 19.25 -7.63
C LYS A 278 -30.84 19.60 -7.35
N GLN A 279 -31.66 18.63 -6.93
CA GLN A 279 -33.08 18.84 -6.61
C GLN A 279 -33.27 19.20 -5.13
N THR A 280 -32.49 18.60 -4.23
CA THR A 280 -32.67 18.73 -2.77
C THR A 280 -31.67 19.68 -2.11
N GLY A 281 -30.59 20.04 -2.79
CA GLY A 281 -29.46 20.79 -2.26
C GLY A 281 -29.45 22.28 -2.63
N PRO A 282 -28.38 23.01 -2.26
CA PRO A 282 -28.21 24.41 -2.61
C PRO A 282 -28.06 24.63 -4.13
N ASN A 283 -28.14 25.89 -4.57
CA ASN A 283 -28.11 26.27 -6.00
C ASN A 283 -26.95 25.67 -6.81
N SER A 284 -25.82 25.34 -6.18
CA SER A 284 -24.70 24.66 -6.82
C SER A 284 -24.14 23.50 -5.99
N VAL A 285 -23.92 22.36 -6.66
CA VAL A 285 -23.31 21.16 -6.09
C VAL A 285 -21.80 21.24 -6.29
N HIS A 286 -21.05 21.19 -5.19
CA HIS A 286 -19.59 21.14 -5.23
C HIS A 286 -19.16 19.69 -5.44
N VAL A 287 -18.31 19.43 -6.43
CA VAL A 287 -17.87 18.08 -6.79
C VAL A 287 -16.35 18.07 -6.89
N PHE A 288 -15.70 17.21 -6.11
CA PHE A 288 -14.29 16.89 -6.32
C PHE A 288 -14.19 15.63 -7.19
N LEU A 289 -13.39 15.70 -8.26
CA LEU A 289 -13.24 14.61 -9.21
C LEU A 289 -11.82 14.08 -9.20
N MET A 290 -11.70 12.79 -8.90
CA MET A 290 -10.47 12.01 -8.93
C MET A 290 -10.55 11.02 -10.10
N THR A 291 -9.70 11.19 -11.12
CA THR A 291 -9.75 10.34 -12.32
C THR A 291 -8.37 10.19 -12.95
N ASP A 292 -8.11 9.03 -13.53
CA ASP A 292 -6.91 8.79 -14.33
C ASP A 292 -7.05 9.30 -15.79
N LEU A 293 -8.23 9.75 -16.21
CA LEU A 293 -8.46 10.34 -17.53
C LEU A 293 -8.07 11.83 -17.56
N PRO A 294 -7.07 12.23 -18.37
CA PRO A 294 -6.65 13.62 -18.49
C PRO A 294 -7.80 14.54 -18.94
N MET A 295 -7.82 15.77 -18.42
CA MET A 295 -8.85 16.78 -18.75
C MET A 295 -8.96 17.07 -20.26
N SER A 296 -7.86 16.96 -21.01
CA SER A 296 -7.84 17.10 -22.47
C SER A 296 -8.78 16.12 -23.18
N ASN A 297 -9.11 15.00 -22.54
CA ASN A 297 -9.89 13.91 -23.10
C ASN A 297 -11.34 13.92 -22.63
N TRP A 298 -11.78 14.97 -21.92
CA TRP A 298 -13.15 15.03 -21.39
C TRP A 298 -14.17 15.51 -22.42
N THR A 299 -13.74 16.16 -23.50
CA THR A 299 -14.61 16.67 -24.56
C THR A 299 -15.44 15.54 -25.17
N GLY A 300 -16.77 15.72 -25.23
CA GLY A 300 -17.69 14.71 -25.76
C GLY A 300 -17.94 13.53 -24.82
N SER A 301 -17.46 13.60 -23.57
CA SER A 301 -17.73 12.61 -22.53
C SER A 301 -18.64 13.19 -21.43
N TYR A 302 -19.16 12.30 -20.59
CA TYR A 302 -19.95 12.71 -19.42
C TYR A 302 -19.20 13.64 -18.45
N LEU A 303 -17.87 13.53 -18.36
CA LEU A 303 -17.05 14.47 -17.57
C LEU A 303 -17.03 15.87 -18.20
N GLY A 304 -17.00 15.93 -19.52
CA GLY A 304 -17.14 17.18 -20.25
C GLY A 304 -18.50 17.82 -20.02
N ASP A 305 -19.57 17.02 -19.97
CA ASP A 305 -20.92 17.52 -19.67
C ASP A 305 -21.01 18.07 -18.24
N ILE A 306 -20.48 17.33 -17.25
CA ILE A 306 -20.42 17.79 -15.85
C ILE A 306 -19.62 19.09 -15.72
N SER A 307 -18.48 19.20 -16.42
CA SER A 307 -17.62 20.40 -16.35
C SER A 307 -18.27 21.67 -16.90
N LYS A 308 -19.31 21.53 -17.75
CA LYS A 308 -20.04 22.64 -18.37
C LYS A 308 -21.35 22.97 -17.66
N ASP A 309 -21.79 22.14 -16.72
CA ASP A 309 -23.04 22.35 -15.99
C ASP A 309 -22.88 23.48 -14.97
N SER A 310 -23.61 24.59 -15.19
CA SER A 310 -23.60 25.76 -14.30
C SER A 310 -24.03 25.48 -12.86
N ARG A 311 -24.78 24.39 -12.61
CA ARG A 311 -25.16 23.96 -11.25
C ARG A 311 -24.10 23.11 -10.58
N ILE A 312 -23.00 22.78 -11.25
CA ILE A 312 -21.90 22.00 -10.69
C ILE A 312 -20.64 22.85 -10.62
N LYS A 313 -20.06 22.95 -9.43
CA LYS A 313 -18.74 23.52 -9.22
C LYS A 313 -17.72 22.40 -9.09
N LEU A 314 -16.97 22.15 -10.16
CA LEU A 314 -16.00 21.06 -10.24
C LEU A 314 -14.65 21.47 -9.67
N PHE A 315 -14.05 20.60 -8.87
CA PHE A 315 -12.71 20.72 -8.30
C PHE A 315 -11.88 19.50 -8.73
N VAL A 316 -10.64 19.77 -9.13
CA VAL A 316 -9.65 18.77 -9.53
C VAL A 316 -8.32 19.19 -8.91
N LEU A 317 -7.50 18.24 -8.50
CA LEU A 317 -6.13 18.49 -8.06
C LEU A 317 -5.19 18.03 -9.18
N VAL A 318 -4.22 18.85 -9.58
CA VAL A 318 -3.26 18.48 -10.62
C VAL A 318 -1.84 18.44 -10.07
N LYS A 319 -0.98 17.67 -10.74
CA LYS A 319 0.39 17.40 -10.27
C LYS A 319 1.23 18.66 -9.98
N ASN A 320 1.01 19.74 -10.74
CA ASN A 320 1.80 20.96 -10.64
C ASN A 320 1.21 21.99 -9.66
N ASP A 321 0.11 21.67 -8.96
CA ASP A 321 -0.42 22.56 -7.93
C ASP A 321 0.58 22.71 -6.78
N ASN A 322 0.76 23.94 -6.29
CA ASN A 322 1.71 24.25 -5.20
C ASN A 322 1.52 23.34 -3.98
N LEU A 323 0.27 23.00 -3.64
CA LEU A 323 -0.03 22.10 -2.54
C LEU A 323 0.66 20.73 -2.72
N VAL A 324 0.65 20.18 -3.94
CA VAL A 324 1.24 18.87 -4.24
C VAL A 324 2.76 18.95 -4.16
N THR A 325 3.36 20.00 -4.74
CA THR A 325 4.82 20.17 -4.75
C THR A 325 5.38 20.47 -3.34
N GLU A 326 4.69 21.30 -2.55
CA GLU A 326 5.05 21.59 -1.15
C GLU A 326 4.91 20.36 -0.26
N THR A 327 3.87 19.56 -0.45
CA THR A 327 3.66 18.31 0.29
C THR A 327 4.76 17.31 -0.03
N ALA A 328 5.11 17.15 -1.31
CA ALA A 328 6.20 16.30 -1.73
C ALA A 328 7.55 16.73 -1.13
N GLY A 329 7.84 18.03 -1.10
CA GLY A 329 9.02 18.59 -0.43
C GLY A 329 9.00 18.35 1.09
N SER A 330 7.85 18.46 1.72
CA SER A 330 7.69 18.21 3.16
C SER A 330 7.97 16.74 3.52
N ILE A 331 7.49 15.80 2.71
CA ILE A 331 7.76 14.36 2.88
C ILE A 331 9.24 14.06 2.76
N LEU A 332 9.94 14.70 1.81
CA LEU A 332 11.40 14.56 1.69
C LEU A 332 12.13 15.03 2.94
N ASN A 333 11.68 16.13 3.54
CA ASN A 333 12.31 16.72 4.71
C ASN A 333 11.94 16.02 6.02
N ALA A 334 10.81 15.33 6.07
CA ALA A 334 10.28 14.73 7.30
C ALA A 334 11.11 13.55 7.82
N ASN A 335 11.94 12.92 6.97
CA ASN A 335 12.83 11.79 7.31
C ASN A 335 12.11 10.70 8.11
N HIS A 336 10.94 10.25 7.61
CA HIS A 336 10.15 9.15 8.16
C HIS A 336 10.94 7.84 8.09
N GLY A 337 11.81 7.60 9.07
CA GLY A 337 12.72 6.45 9.14
C GLY A 337 14.02 6.73 9.90
N MET A 338 14.60 7.93 9.78
CA MET A 338 15.90 8.26 10.40
C MET A 338 15.83 8.62 11.89
N LYS A 339 14.63 8.89 12.46
CA LYS A 339 14.49 9.20 13.89
C LYS A 339 14.74 8.01 14.82
N PHE A 340 14.90 6.80 14.28
CA PHE A 340 15.03 5.55 15.03
C PHE A 340 16.45 5.18 15.48
N ARG A 341 17.46 6.03 15.23
CA ARG A 341 18.82 5.77 15.73
C ARG A 341 19.55 7.04 16.19
N SER A 342 19.90 7.05 17.48
CA SER A 342 20.99 7.88 18.01
C SER A 342 22.31 7.38 17.42
N PHE A 343 22.69 7.88 16.24
CA PHE A 343 24.07 7.77 15.76
C PHE A 343 24.53 9.09 15.12
N SER A 344 25.55 9.66 15.77
CA SER A 344 26.47 10.72 15.35
C SER A 344 25.91 11.92 14.56
N LYS A 345 25.75 13.04 15.27
CA LYS A 345 25.59 14.41 14.74
C LYS A 345 26.77 14.91 13.86
N ARG A 346 27.56 14.04 13.22
CA ARG A 346 28.76 14.46 12.45
C ARG A 346 28.61 14.61 10.94
N PHE A 347 27.45 14.33 10.35
CA PHE A 347 27.34 14.39 8.88
C PHE A 347 26.27 15.32 8.29
N ILE A 348 25.58 16.12 9.10
CA ILE A 348 24.65 17.14 8.56
C ILE A 348 25.34 18.51 8.55
N LYS A 349 26.32 18.64 7.65
CA LYS A 349 26.59 19.90 6.94
C LYS A 349 26.42 19.58 5.46
N VAL A 350 25.18 19.46 5.02
CA VAL A 350 24.83 19.56 3.60
C VAL A 350 23.91 20.76 3.47
N GLN A 351 24.52 21.92 3.63
CA GLN A 351 24.05 23.16 3.01
C GLN A 351 24.86 23.24 1.72
N GLU A 352 24.18 23.52 0.60
CA GLU A 352 24.71 23.59 -0.78
C GLU A 352 24.58 22.30 -1.61
N ASN A 353 23.39 22.09 -2.19
CA ASN A 353 23.17 21.97 -3.65
C ASN A 353 21.69 21.65 -3.92
N LEU A 354 20.84 22.67 -3.79
CA LEU A 354 19.39 22.60 -4.03
C LEU A 354 19.03 22.66 -5.54
N LYS A 355 19.81 22.00 -6.40
CA LYS A 355 19.56 21.94 -7.84
C LYS A 355 19.16 20.52 -8.24
N SER A 356 17.89 20.40 -8.63
CA SER A 356 17.20 19.24 -9.22
C SER A 356 16.97 17.99 -8.36
N GLN A 357 16.56 18.14 -7.09
CA GLN A 357 15.88 17.02 -6.43
C GLN A 357 14.49 16.85 -7.07
N THR A 358 14.26 15.71 -7.72
CA THR A 358 12.97 15.39 -8.33
C THR A 358 12.03 14.93 -7.22
N LEU A 359 10.90 15.64 -7.07
CA LEU A 359 9.94 15.45 -5.97
C LEU A 359 9.16 14.12 -6.12
N PRO A 360 8.83 13.44 -5.01
CA PRO A 360 7.98 12.25 -5.06
C PRO A 360 6.57 12.60 -5.54
N ASP A 361 5.97 11.70 -6.32
CA ASP A 361 4.57 11.82 -6.75
C ASP A 361 3.60 11.41 -5.63
N VAL A 362 2.94 12.41 -5.05
CA VAL A 362 2.05 12.29 -3.87
C VAL A 362 0.58 12.61 -4.19
N LEU A 363 0.28 12.95 -5.45
CA LEU A 363 -1.02 13.45 -5.87
C LEU A 363 -2.17 12.51 -5.45
N LEU A 364 -2.04 11.23 -5.82
CA LEU A 364 -3.05 10.20 -5.56
C LEU A 364 -3.47 10.16 -4.08
N TYR A 365 -2.51 10.18 -3.16
CA TYR A 365 -2.77 10.06 -1.73
C TYR A 365 -3.43 11.31 -1.14
N ILE A 366 -3.13 12.49 -1.71
CA ILE A 366 -3.82 13.74 -1.36
C ILE A 366 -5.26 13.68 -1.87
N GLU A 367 -5.50 13.21 -3.08
CA GLU A 367 -6.85 13.04 -3.64
C GLU A 367 -7.71 12.07 -2.81
N GLU A 368 -7.15 10.93 -2.39
CA GLU A 368 -7.82 9.98 -1.48
C GLU A 368 -8.21 10.65 -0.16
N THR A 369 -7.31 11.46 0.41
CA THR A 369 -7.60 12.25 1.62
C THR A 369 -8.73 13.24 1.38
N ILE A 370 -8.71 14.00 0.27
CA ILE A 370 -9.79 14.93 -0.08
C ILE A 370 -11.13 14.20 -0.18
N CYS A 371 -11.16 13.08 -0.92
CA CYS A 371 -12.37 12.30 -1.12
C CYS A 371 -12.94 11.70 0.16
N SER A 372 -12.07 11.32 1.10
CA SER A 372 -12.51 10.86 2.41
C SER A 372 -13.24 11.94 3.22
N CYS A 373 -13.01 13.23 2.92
CA CYS A 373 -13.66 14.36 3.57
C CYS A 373 -14.98 14.79 2.91
N ALA A 374 -15.41 14.15 1.83
CA ALA A 374 -16.61 14.54 1.09
C ALA A 374 -17.89 14.34 1.93
N SER A 375 -18.50 15.43 2.37
CA SER A 375 -19.65 15.40 3.28
C SER A 375 -20.99 15.13 2.60
N LEU A 376 -21.12 15.36 1.29
CA LEU A 376 -22.33 14.99 0.51
C LEU A 376 -22.29 13.54 0.01
N GLY A 377 -21.18 12.84 0.26
CA GLY A 377 -20.99 11.44 -0.08
C GLY A 377 -19.81 11.17 -1.00
N PHE A 378 -19.63 9.90 -1.33
CA PHE A 378 -18.55 9.39 -2.17
C PHE A 378 -19.09 8.38 -3.20
N VAL A 379 -18.74 8.56 -4.48
CA VAL A 379 -19.01 7.60 -5.56
C VAL A 379 -17.68 7.09 -6.08
N GLY A 380 -17.37 5.82 -5.83
CA GLY A 380 -16.14 5.18 -6.29
C GLY A 380 -16.39 4.18 -7.41
N THR A 381 -15.36 3.90 -8.22
CA THR A 381 -15.43 2.83 -9.21
C THR A 381 -15.45 1.48 -8.52
N THR A 382 -16.48 0.67 -8.79
CA THR A 382 -16.64 -0.66 -8.18
C THR A 382 -15.42 -1.53 -8.44
N GLY A 383 -14.90 -2.17 -7.39
CA GLY A 383 -13.70 -3.03 -7.43
C GLY A 383 -12.37 -2.27 -7.48
N SER A 384 -12.38 -0.94 -7.39
CA SER A 384 -11.15 -0.15 -7.27
C SER A 384 -10.67 -0.17 -5.83
N THR A 385 -9.45 -0.63 -5.60
CA THR A 385 -8.82 -0.61 -4.26
C THR A 385 -8.61 0.80 -3.72
N ILE A 386 -8.49 1.80 -4.59
CA ILE A 386 -8.50 3.23 -4.23
C ILE A 386 -9.86 3.62 -3.63
N ALA A 387 -10.96 3.18 -4.24
CA ALA A 387 -12.30 3.47 -3.71
C ALA A 387 -12.55 2.76 -2.36
N GLU A 388 -12.08 1.53 -2.21
CA GLU A 388 -12.11 0.80 -0.95
C GLU A 388 -11.28 1.49 0.14
N GLY A 389 -10.08 1.98 -0.22
CA GLY A 389 -9.23 2.78 0.66
C GLY A 389 -9.92 4.05 1.15
N ILE A 390 -10.57 4.80 0.25
CA ILE A 390 -11.35 6.00 0.60
C ILE A 390 -12.51 5.65 1.54
N GLU A 391 -13.28 4.60 1.27
CA GLU A 391 -14.38 4.19 2.15
C GLU A 391 -13.88 3.79 3.54
N LEU A 392 -12.73 3.11 3.63
CA LEU A 392 -12.09 2.80 4.90
C LEU A 392 -11.70 4.08 5.65
N MET A 393 -11.05 5.05 4.98
CA MET A 393 -10.70 6.35 5.55
C MET A 393 -11.93 7.09 6.10
N ARG A 394 -13.06 7.04 5.37
CA ARG A 394 -14.35 7.62 5.79
C ARG A 394 -14.90 6.96 7.04
N LYS A 395 -14.86 5.62 7.09
CA LYS A 395 -15.32 4.83 8.25
C LYS A 395 -14.55 5.15 9.53
N PHE A 396 -13.27 5.51 9.41
CA PHE A 396 -12.40 5.91 10.52
C PHE A 396 -12.39 7.42 10.77
N ASP A 397 -13.34 8.16 10.19
CA ASP A 397 -13.60 9.58 10.49
C ASP A 397 -12.37 10.50 10.36
N ILE A 398 -11.49 10.23 9.39
CA ILE A 398 -10.19 10.93 9.35
C ILE A 398 -10.29 12.44 9.15
N CYS A 399 -11.44 12.92 8.67
CA CYS A 399 -11.72 14.32 8.41
C CYS A 399 -12.47 15.03 9.55
N LYS A 400 -12.81 14.33 10.65
CA LYS A 400 -13.24 15.00 11.88
C LYS A 400 -12.04 15.72 12.51
N ARG A 401 -12.28 16.95 12.97
CA ARG A 401 -11.28 17.80 13.61
C ARG A 401 -11.02 17.37 15.04
#